data_AF-A0A512D7S9-F1
#
_entry.id   AF-A0A512D7S9-F1
#
_cell.length_a   1.000
_cell.length_b   1.000
_cell.length_c   1.000
_cell.angle_alpha   90.00
_cell.angle_beta   90.00
_cell.angle_gamma   90.00
#
_symmetry.space_group_name_H-M   'P 1'
#
loop_
_entity.id
_entity.type
_entity.pdbx_description
1 polymer ?
#
loop_
_entity_poly.entity_id
_entity_poly.type
_entity_poly.pdbx_seq_one_letter_code
_entity_poly.pdbx_strand_id
1 'polypeptide(L)'
;MSTDDLTRGDGSDARDLIGAYALDAVDDVERRAVERLVADDPEAAGELAGLRATAALLGSAVATPPPLELRAGVLDAIRRVPQAGATGTTARTGPAAAPAAVPAAVPPIPSFAVPDAGTTATPAPATPAPATPAPATAPGTVTDLSTRRPRRTTTWLAIAATAVGAAAIPSALAIQQAQEGRRAELQAQAVADLLADPRAEVVRADVEGGGTAVGVLAGDRALFTATGLDEPGAGQEYQLWVIRDGEALPDAVMQDEAGAVQAVTDGYQAGDALAVTVEPASGSQSPTSEPVVVLAPVAS
;
A
#
# COMPACT_ATOMS: atom_id res chain seq x y z
N MET A 1 33.52 -1.39 35.01
CA MET A 1 32.14 -1.33 34.51
C MET A 1 31.92 0.11 34.10
N SER A 2 32.04 0.37 32.80
CA SER A 2 32.20 1.71 32.23
C SER A 2 30.90 2.50 32.32
N THR A 3 30.98 3.71 32.85
CA THR A 3 29.93 4.74 32.91
C THR A 3 29.59 5.35 31.54
N ASP A 4 30.15 4.83 30.46
CA ASP A 4 30.03 5.34 29.09
C ASP A 4 28.85 4.71 28.31
N ASP A 5 28.16 3.71 28.89
CA ASP A 5 27.11 2.94 28.22
C ASP A 5 25.69 3.44 28.51
N LEU A 6 25.49 4.19 29.60
CA LEU A 6 24.17 4.66 30.03
C LEU A 6 23.69 5.93 29.31
N THR A 7 24.59 6.79 28.83
CA THR A 7 24.23 8.01 28.06
C THR A 7 24.09 7.77 26.57
N ARG A 8 24.70 6.70 26.03
CA ARG A 8 24.57 6.34 24.62
C ARG A 8 23.20 5.74 24.30
N GLY A 9 22.54 5.12 25.30
CA GLY A 9 21.19 4.56 25.20
C GLY A 9 20.11 5.62 24.97
N ASP A 10 20.03 6.65 25.82
CA ASP A 10 18.97 7.68 25.74
C ASP A 10 18.99 8.47 24.40
N GLY A 11 20.17 8.72 23.84
CA GLY A 11 20.31 9.37 22.54
C GLY A 11 19.98 8.46 21.34
N SER A 12 20.22 7.16 21.47
CA SER A 12 19.82 6.18 20.46
C SER A 12 18.32 5.95 20.49
N ASP A 13 17.74 5.81 21.69
CA ASP A 13 16.30 5.67 21.90
C ASP A 13 15.55 6.91 21.37
N ALA A 14 16.08 8.12 21.59
CA ALA A 14 15.51 9.35 21.02
C ALA A 14 15.66 9.46 19.50
N ARG A 15 16.74 8.93 18.92
CA ARG A 15 16.93 8.91 17.46
C ARG A 15 15.93 7.98 16.78
N ASP A 16 15.65 6.83 17.39
CA ASP A 16 14.65 5.87 16.89
C ASP A 16 13.23 6.47 16.88
N LEU A 17 12.96 7.48 17.71
CA LEU A 17 11.68 8.20 17.77
C LEU A 17 11.53 9.28 16.68
N ILE A 18 12.57 9.64 15.92
CA ILE A 18 12.52 10.74 14.94
C ILE A 18 11.44 10.49 13.87
N GLY A 19 11.26 9.24 13.43
CA GLY A 19 10.21 8.88 12.47
C GLY A 19 8.80 9.06 13.02
N ALA A 20 8.54 8.57 14.24
CA ALA A 20 7.24 8.74 14.89
C ALA A 20 6.96 10.23 15.19
N TYR A 21 7.97 10.98 15.63
CA TYR A 21 7.89 12.41 15.87
C TYR A 21 7.58 13.20 14.58
N ALA A 22 8.14 12.80 13.44
CA ALA A 22 7.86 13.44 12.15
C ALA A 22 6.38 13.30 11.73
N LEU A 23 5.71 12.24 12.17
CA LEU A 23 4.28 11.96 11.95
C LEU A 23 3.38 12.44 13.10
N ASP A 24 3.94 13.19 14.06
CA ASP A 24 3.26 13.63 15.28
C ASP A 24 2.69 12.50 16.15
N ALA A 25 3.28 11.30 16.07
CA ALA A 25 2.83 10.07 16.71
C ALA A 25 3.63 9.73 17.97
N VAL A 26 3.97 10.73 18.78
CA VAL A 26 4.74 10.59 20.04
C VAL A 26 4.07 11.31 21.20
N ASP A 27 4.32 10.85 22.41
CA ASP A 27 3.85 11.53 23.62
C ASP A 27 4.71 12.75 24.00
N ASP A 28 4.31 13.50 25.03
CA ASP A 28 4.99 14.73 25.47
C ASP A 28 6.41 14.51 26.02
N VAL A 29 6.70 13.31 26.55
CA VAL A 29 8.01 12.97 27.10
C VAL A 29 8.97 12.64 25.96
N GLU A 30 8.52 11.78 25.05
CA GLU A 30 9.21 11.40 23.81
C GLU A 30 9.47 12.63 22.93
N ARG A 31 8.47 13.51 22.78
CA ARG A 31 8.59 14.78 22.04
C ARG A 31 9.75 15.64 22.55
N ARG A 32 9.83 15.83 23.87
CA ARG A 32 10.92 16.59 24.51
C ARG A 32 12.28 15.91 24.37
N ALA A 33 12.33 14.58 24.24
CA ALA A 33 13.58 13.88 24.00
C ALA A 33 14.10 14.15 22.58
N VAL A 34 13.23 14.04 21.57
CA VAL A 34 13.58 14.35 20.17
C VAL A 34 13.94 15.82 20.00
N GLU A 35 13.18 16.75 20.63
CA GLU A 35 13.46 18.19 20.55
C GLU A 35 14.85 18.56 21.12
N ARG A 36 15.26 17.93 22.23
CA ARG A 36 16.62 18.11 22.77
C ARG A 36 17.67 17.54 21.82
N LEU A 37 17.44 16.35 21.29
CA LEU A 37 18.37 15.69 20.36
C LEU A 37 18.63 16.57 19.13
N VAL A 38 17.58 17.07 18.46
CA VAL A 38 17.74 17.87 17.23
C VAL A 38 18.28 19.28 17.48
N ALA A 39 18.21 19.79 18.72
CA ALA A 39 18.85 21.04 19.10
C ALA A 39 20.38 20.90 19.19
N ASP A 40 20.86 19.73 19.60
CA ASP A 40 22.29 19.46 19.85
C ASP A 40 22.98 18.70 18.70
N ASP A 41 22.24 17.95 17.88
CA ASP A 41 22.75 17.13 16.77
C ASP A 41 22.22 17.59 15.39
N PRO A 42 23.05 18.21 14.54
CA PRO A 42 22.64 18.66 13.21
C PRO A 42 22.33 17.52 12.22
N GLU A 43 22.87 16.32 12.43
CA GLU A 43 22.55 15.14 11.61
C GLU A 43 21.12 14.67 11.90
N ALA A 44 20.75 14.57 13.18
CA ALA A 44 19.38 14.29 13.60
C ALA A 44 18.38 15.36 13.11
N ALA A 45 18.78 16.64 13.13
CA ALA A 45 17.96 17.71 12.57
C ALA A 45 17.74 17.56 11.05
N GLY A 46 18.77 17.14 10.30
CA GLY A 46 18.68 16.85 8.87
C GLY A 46 17.78 15.65 8.56
N GLU A 47 17.91 14.58 9.35
CA GLU A 47 17.04 13.40 9.27
C GLU A 47 15.57 13.76 9.50
N LEU A 48 15.27 14.48 10.60
CA LEU A 48 13.92 14.96 10.89
C LEU A 48 13.36 15.84 9.78
N ALA A 49 14.17 16.74 9.22
CA ALA A 49 13.74 17.59 8.11
C ALA A 49 13.38 16.78 6.86
N GLY A 50 14.17 15.76 6.53
CA GLY A 50 13.89 14.82 5.44
C GLY A 50 12.60 14.05 5.63
N LEU A 51 12.40 13.46 6.83
CA LEU A 51 11.17 12.71 7.13
C LEU A 51 9.93 13.60 7.14
N ARG A 52 10.01 14.82 7.69
CA ARG A 52 8.92 15.81 7.62
C ARG A 52 8.60 16.23 6.19
N ALA A 53 9.59 16.36 5.32
CA ALA A 53 9.36 16.64 3.91
C ALA A 53 8.61 15.49 3.22
N THR A 54 9.00 14.24 3.48
CA THR A 54 8.29 13.05 2.99
C THR A 54 6.86 12.99 3.53
N ALA A 55 6.67 13.21 4.83
CA ALA A 55 5.35 13.24 5.44
C ALA A 55 4.47 14.35 4.84
N ALA A 56 5.03 15.54 4.59
CA ALA A 56 4.31 16.63 3.92
C ALA A 56 3.93 16.29 2.48
N LEU A 57 4.80 15.60 1.73
CA LEU A 57 4.51 15.14 0.37
C LEU A 57 3.36 14.13 0.37
N LEU A 58 3.40 13.13 1.26
CA LEU A 58 2.31 12.17 1.44
C LEU A 58 1.01 12.83 1.89
N GLY A 59 1.09 13.78 2.84
CA GLY A 59 -0.06 14.55 3.32
C GLY A 59 -0.69 15.42 2.23
N SER A 60 0.11 15.96 1.30
CA SER A 60 -0.40 16.76 0.18
C SER A 60 -1.23 15.92 -0.81
N ALA A 61 -0.90 14.63 -0.98
CA ALA A 61 -1.63 13.74 -1.87
C ALA A 61 -3.07 13.46 -1.41
N VAL A 62 -3.33 13.61 -0.11
CA VAL A 62 -4.66 13.38 0.50
C VAL A 62 -5.37 14.66 0.93
N ALA A 63 -4.77 15.83 0.67
CA ALA A 63 -5.32 17.11 1.12
C ALA A 63 -6.57 17.50 0.33
N THR A 64 -7.62 17.93 1.03
CA THR A 64 -8.81 18.54 0.45
C THR A 64 -8.74 20.07 0.52
N PRO A 65 -9.30 20.82 -0.46
CA PRO A 65 -9.33 22.27 -0.40
C PRO A 65 -10.07 22.78 0.84
N PRO A 66 -9.46 23.64 1.69
CA PRO A 66 -10.14 24.16 2.85
C PRO A 66 -11.25 25.15 2.43
N PRO A 67 -12.40 25.18 3.13
CA PRO A 67 -13.43 26.19 2.93
C PRO A 67 -12.87 27.63 2.95
N LEU A 68 -13.30 28.47 2.00
CA LEU A 68 -12.77 29.84 1.83
C LEU A 68 -12.97 30.73 3.07
N GLU A 69 -14.01 30.46 3.86
CA GLU A 69 -14.30 31.18 5.10
C GLU A 69 -13.24 30.93 6.19
N LEU A 70 -12.66 29.72 6.25
CA LEU A 70 -11.61 29.40 7.21
C LEU A 70 -10.36 30.24 6.96
N ARG A 71 -9.99 30.48 5.69
CA ARG A 71 -8.86 31.34 5.36
C ARG A 71 -9.08 32.76 5.87
N ALA A 72 -10.26 33.32 5.65
CA ALA A 72 -10.60 34.66 6.14
C ALA A 72 -10.60 34.72 7.67
N GLY A 73 -11.17 33.70 8.33
CA GLY A 73 -11.20 33.57 9.79
C GLY A 73 -9.81 33.47 10.41
N VAL A 74 -8.91 32.66 9.84
CA VAL A 74 -7.52 32.52 10.30
C VAL A 74 -6.75 33.82 10.11
N LEU A 75 -6.86 34.47 8.95
CA LEU A 75 -6.18 35.76 8.70
C LEU A 75 -6.69 36.87 9.63
N ASP A 76 -7.94 36.81 10.07
CA ASP A 76 -8.46 37.73 11.07
C ASP A 76 -7.99 37.38 12.49
N ALA A 77 -7.95 36.10 12.84
CA ALA A 77 -7.42 35.62 14.11
C ALA A 77 -5.94 35.99 14.30
N ILE A 78 -5.10 35.84 13.27
CA ILE A 78 -3.67 36.23 13.29
C ILE A 78 -3.52 37.71 13.64
N ARG A 79 -4.38 38.59 13.11
CA ARG A 79 -4.33 40.03 13.42
C ARG A 79 -4.63 40.35 14.88
N ARG A 80 -5.37 39.48 15.58
CA ARG A 80 -5.72 39.65 17.00
C ARG A 80 -4.70 39.06 17.96
N VAL A 81 -3.90 38.08 17.52
CA VAL A 81 -2.81 37.52 18.32
C VAL A 81 -1.67 38.55 18.36
N PRO A 82 -1.21 38.99 19.56
CA PRO A 82 -0.04 39.83 19.68
C PRO A 82 1.16 39.17 19.03
N GLN A 83 1.65 39.74 17.94
CA GLN A 83 2.84 39.23 17.25
C GLN A 83 4.06 39.57 18.12
N ALA A 84 4.85 38.56 18.49
CA ALA A 84 6.10 38.79 19.20
C ALA A 84 6.98 39.69 18.33
N GLY A 85 7.29 40.88 18.84
CA GLY A 85 7.91 41.96 18.07
C GLY A 85 9.19 41.50 17.38
N ALA A 86 9.39 41.95 16.14
CA ALA A 86 10.64 41.84 15.42
C ALA A 86 11.76 42.52 16.22
N THR A 87 12.40 41.77 17.11
CA THR A 87 13.61 42.19 17.80
C THR A 87 14.74 42.20 16.78
N GLY A 88 15.07 43.40 16.29
CA GLY A 88 16.37 43.67 15.68
C GLY A 88 16.41 43.79 14.16
N THR A 89 15.53 44.57 13.54
CA THR A 89 16.00 45.41 12.41
C THR A 89 16.37 46.75 12.98
N THR A 90 17.63 46.92 13.38
CA THR A 90 18.23 48.24 13.46
C THR A 90 18.00 48.90 12.11
N ALA A 91 17.13 49.92 12.11
CA ALA A 91 16.90 50.77 10.97
C ALA A 91 18.26 51.27 10.47
N ARG A 92 18.70 50.72 9.34
CA ARG A 92 19.88 51.19 8.61
C ARG A 92 19.50 52.55 8.03
N THR A 93 19.59 53.58 8.85
CA THR A 93 19.53 54.98 8.43
C THR A 93 20.87 55.29 7.76
N GLY A 94 21.04 54.78 6.54
CA GLY A 94 22.06 55.20 5.59
C GLY A 94 21.36 55.96 4.45
N PRO A 95 22.01 56.96 3.84
CA PRO A 95 21.39 57.77 2.80
C PRO A 95 20.94 56.86 1.64
N ALA A 96 19.74 57.14 1.13
CA ALA A 96 19.07 56.40 0.08
C ALA A 96 19.98 56.19 -1.14
N ALA A 97 20.51 54.97 -1.29
CA ALA A 97 21.03 54.50 -2.55
C ALA A 97 19.83 54.14 -3.44
N ALA A 98 19.80 54.76 -4.62
CA ALA A 98 18.82 54.53 -5.67
C ALA A 98 18.62 53.03 -5.97
N PRO A 99 17.42 52.60 -6.40
CA PRO A 99 17.16 51.19 -6.68
C PRO A 99 18.04 50.74 -7.85
N ALA A 100 19.06 49.93 -7.55
CA ALA A 100 19.74 49.17 -8.57
C ALA A 100 18.72 48.19 -9.17
N ALA A 101 18.51 48.28 -10.49
CA ALA A 101 17.67 47.37 -11.23
C ALA A 101 18.07 45.92 -10.93
N VAL A 102 17.11 45.13 -10.46
CA VAL A 102 17.26 43.69 -10.31
C VAL A 102 17.34 43.10 -11.73
N PRO A 103 18.45 42.49 -12.17
CA PRO A 103 18.42 41.77 -13.43
C PRO A 103 17.48 40.58 -13.29
N ALA A 104 16.41 40.57 -14.09
CA ALA A 104 15.51 39.43 -14.27
C ALA A 104 16.26 38.30 -15.00
N ALA A 105 17.09 37.58 -14.26
CA ALA A 105 17.67 36.33 -14.69
C ALA A 105 17.94 35.48 -13.45
N VAL A 106 16.94 34.70 -13.05
CA VAL A 106 17.19 33.53 -12.20
C VAL A 106 18.11 32.62 -13.00
N PRO A 107 19.34 32.32 -12.55
CA PRO A 107 20.20 31.38 -13.26
C PRO A 107 19.51 30.00 -13.28
N PRO A 108 19.57 29.25 -14.38
CA PRO A 108 19.04 27.89 -14.40
C PRO A 108 19.75 27.06 -13.34
N ILE A 109 18.95 26.30 -12.59
CA ILE A 109 19.42 25.31 -11.61
C ILE A 109 20.31 24.32 -12.38
N PRO A 110 21.53 23.98 -11.92
CA PRO A 110 22.33 22.97 -12.58
C PRO A 110 21.59 21.64 -12.57
N SER A 111 21.33 21.09 -13.76
CA SER A 111 20.80 19.74 -13.92
C SER A 111 21.83 18.75 -13.41
N PHE A 112 21.53 18.05 -12.32
CA PHE A 112 22.33 16.90 -11.91
C PHE A 112 22.15 15.81 -12.97
N ALA A 113 23.24 15.45 -13.65
CA ALA A 113 23.28 14.31 -14.54
C ALA A 113 23.07 13.04 -13.71
N VAL A 114 22.00 12.31 -13.99
CA VAL A 114 21.85 10.92 -13.56
C VAL A 114 22.98 10.15 -14.24
N PRO A 115 23.89 9.48 -13.50
CA PRO A 115 24.85 8.60 -14.13
C PRO A 115 24.08 7.49 -14.85
N ASP A 116 24.38 7.31 -16.14
CA ASP A 116 23.94 6.16 -16.93
C ASP A 116 24.19 4.90 -16.11
N ALA A 117 23.12 4.21 -15.72
CA ALA A 117 23.21 2.88 -15.15
C ALA A 117 23.75 1.98 -16.25
N GLY A 118 25.08 1.84 -16.26
CA GLY A 118 25.79 0.93 -17.12
C GLY A 118 25.12 -0.43 -17.08
N THR A 119 24.83 -0.91 -18.28
CA THR A 119 24.46 -2.27 -18.65
C THR A 119 25.02 -3.32 -17.68
N THR A 120 24.23 -3.71 -16.68
CA THR A 120 24.41 -4.99 -16.02
C THR A 120 23.86 -6.05 -16.95
N ALA A 121 24.79 -6.72 -17.62
CA ALA A 121 24.56 -7.88 -18.44
C ALA A 121 23.74 -8.92 -17.66
N THR A 122 22.58 -9.25 -18.20
CA THR A 122 21.82 -10.46 -17.92
C THR A 122 22.73 -11.69 -18.02
N PRO A 123 22.88 -12.52 -16.97
CA PRO A 123 23.42 -13.85 -17.15
C PRO A 123 22.37 -14.70 -17.88
N ALA A 124 22.72 -15.15 -19.08
CA ALA A 124 21.93 -16.06 -19.91
C ALA A 124 21.71 -17.41 -19.21
N PRO A 125 20.58 -18.10 -19.46
CA PRO A 125 20.33 -19.42 -18.92
C PRO A 125 21.29 -20.44 -19.53
N ALA A 126 22.03 -21.16 -18.68
CA ALA A 126 22.84 -22.29 -19.10
C ALA A 126 21.91 -23.44 -19.53
N THR A 127 21.86 -23.71 -20.82
CA THR A 127 21.28 -24.93 -21.40
C THR A 127 22.19 -26.12 -21.09
N PRO A 128 21.71 -27.21 -20.47
CA PRO A 128 22.44 -28.47 -20.46
C PRO A 128 22.31 -29.15 -21.84
N ALA A 129 23.45 -29.33 -22.52
CA ALA A 129 23.56 -30.14 -23.73
C ALA A 129 23.63 -31.65 -23.38
N PRO A 130 23.27 -32.55 -24.32
CA PRO A 130 22.92 -33.94 -24.04
C PRO A 130 24.15 -34.85 -24.00
N ALA A 131 24.14 -35.84 -23.09
CA ALA A 131 25.06 -36.97 -23.15
C ALA A 131 24.39 -38.14 -23.92
N THR A 132 24.97 -38.49 -25.06
CA THR A 132 24.64 -39.63 -25.91
C THR A 132 24.88 -40.98 -25.21
N PRO A 133 24.07 -42.04 -25.48
CA PRO A 133 24.17 -43.34 -24.82
C PRO A 133 25.04 -44.35 -25.58
N ALA A 134 25.59 -45.35 -24.87
CA ALA A 134 25.77 -46.77 -25.29
C ALA A 134 26.85 -47.48 -24.41
N PRO A 135 26.90 -48.83 -24.34
CA PRO A 135 25.88 -49.85 -24.65
C PRO A 135 25.61 -50.83 -23.48
N ALA A 136 24.57 -51.64 -23.68
CA ALA A 136 24.18 -52.76 -22.84
C ALA A 136 25.12 -53.98 -22.99
N THR A 137 25.39 -54.65 -21.88
CA THR A 137 25.81 -56.07 -21.83
C THR A 137 25.24 -56.72 -20.56
N ALA A 138 24.39 -57.73 -20.74
CA ALA A 138 24.06 -58.76 -19.74
C ALA A 138 24.85 -60.05 -20.11
N PRO A 139 24.78 -61.21 -19.39
CA PRO A 139 24.09 -61.54 -18.14
C PRO A 139 24.93 -62.41 -17.13
N GLY A 140 24.31 -62.79 -16.00
CA GLY A 140 24.69 -63.94 -15.14
C GLY A 140 25.42 -63.53 -13.85
N THR A 141 25.03 -63.94 -12.64
CA THR A 141 24.78 -65.32 -12.21
C THR A 141 23.73 -65.43 -11.10
N VAL A 142 22.98 -66.52 -11.16
CA VAL A 142 22.06 -67.04 -10.13
C VAL A 142 22.87 -67.65 -8.99
N THR A 143 22.45 -67.50 -7.73
CA THR A 143 22.88 -68.38 -6.64
C THR A 143 21.65 -68.89 -5.87
N ASP A 144 21.77 -70.18 -5.54
CA ASP A 144 20.74 -71.19 -5.30
C ASP A 144 20.11 -71.13 -3.90
N LEU A 145 18.88 -71.66 -3.83
CA LEU A 145 18.04 -71.87 -2.65
C LEU A 145 18.14 -73.34 -2.23
N SER A 146 18.78 -73.66 -1.09
CA SER A 146 18.57 -74.90 -0.33
C SER A 146 19.53 -74.92 0.87
N THR A 147 19.23 -75.30 2.12
CA THR A 147 18.17 -76.02 2.85
C THR A 147 18.34 -75.60 4.35
N ARG A 148 17.38 -75.65 5.29
CA ARG A 148 16.78 -76.84 5.95
C ARG A 148 15.82 -76.35 7.06
N ARG A 149 14.68 -77.04 7.23
CA ARG A 149 13.64 -76.86 8.27
C ARG A 149 13.83 -77.94 9.38
N PRO A 150 13.46 -77.75 10.68
CA PRO A 150 12.11 -78.10 11.19
C PRO A 150 11.57 -77.22 12.36
N ARG A 151 10.31 -76.76 12.27
CA ARG A 151 9.13 -77.16 13.08
C ARG A 151 9.19 -76.91 14.60
N ARG A 152 8.38 -75.96 15.08
CA ARG A 152 7.22 -76.24 15.96
C ARG A 152 6.22 -75.08 16.00
N THR A 153 4.96 -75.49 16.09
CA THR A 153 3.69 -74.76 16.06
C THR A 153 3.54 -73.71 17.17
N THR A 154 2.85 -72.59 16.90
CA THR A 154 1.54 -72.26 17.51
C THR A 154 0.97 -71.01 16.82
N THR A 155 -0.25 -71.14 16.33
CA THR A 155 -1.11 -70.07 15.83
C THR A 155 -1.39 -69.07 16.95
N TRP A 156 -1.08 -67.79 16.75
CA TRP A 156 -1.79 -66.69 17.41
C TRP A 156 -2.22 -65.69 16.35
N LEU A 157 -3.54 -65.58 16.21
CA LEU A 157 -4.20 -64.38 15.69
C LEU A 157 -3.80 -63.21 16.59
N ALA A 158 -3.18 -62.19 16.01
CA ALA A 158 -3.20 -60.86 16.57
C ALA A 158 -3.52 -59.90 15.42
N ILE A 159 -4.79 -59.47 15.39
CA ILE A 159 -5.22 -58.29 14.69
C ILE A 159 -4.43 -57.13 15.30
N ALA A 160 -3.47 -56.61 14.55
CA ALA A 160 -2.80 -55.35 14.82
C ALA A 160 -2.50 -54.70 13.46
N ALA A 161 -3.55 -54.28 12.76
CA ALA A 161 -3.41 -53.36 11.64
C ALA A 161 -3.22 -51.95 12.22
N THR A 162 -1.95 -51.65 12.39
CA THR A 162 -1.28 -50.36 12.57
C THR A 162 -2.07 -49.16 12.05
N ALA A 163 -2.30 -48.20 12.94
CA ALA A 163 -2.78 -46.86 12.62
C ALA A 163 -1.78 -46.15 11.67
N VAL A 164 -2.05 -46.20 10.36
CA VAL A 164 -1.44 -45.32 9.36
C VAL A 164 -2.55 -44.41 8.86
N GLY A 165 -2.71 -43.25 9.50
CA GLY A 165 -3.78 -42.32 9.10
C GLY A 165 -3.84 -41.00 9.85
N ALA A 166 -2.79 -40.58 10.57
CA ALA A 166 -2.81 -39.35 11.37
C ALA A 166 -1.71 -38.32 11.02
N ALA A 167 -0.95 -38.53 9.93
CA ALA A 167 0.12 -37.60 9.51
C ALA A 167 -0.16 -36.86 8.20
N ALA A 168 -1.28 -37.12 7.51
CA ALA A 168 -1.59 -36.50 6.21
C ALA A 168 -2.58 -35.33 6.29
N ILE A 169 -3.28 -35.15 7.41
CA ILE A 169 -4.26 -34.07 7.59
C ILE A 169 -3.61 -32.69 7.87
N PRO A 170 -2.49 -32.52 8.61
CA PRO A 170 -1.96 -31.18 8.87
C PRO A 170 -1.39 -30.51 7.61
N SER A 171 -0.99 -31.29 6.60
CA SER A 171 -0.43 -30.75 5.34
C SER A 171 -1.48 -30.05 4.47
N ALA A 172 -2.70 -30.59 4.42
CA ALA A 172 -3.76 -30.03 3.57
C ALA A 172 -4.26 -28.67 4.09
N LEU A 173 -4.40 -28.53 5.43
CA LEU A 173 -4.76 -27.26 6.05
C LEU A 173 -3.64 -26.22 5.94
N ALA A 174 -2.38 -26.62 6.06
CA ALA A 174 -1.23 -25.73 5.87
C ALA A 174 -1.13 -25.23 4.41
N ILE A 175 -1.43 -26.09 3.42
CA ILE A 175 -1.45 -25.69 2.01
C ILE A 175 -2.63 -24.75 1.72
N GLN A 176 -3.80 -24.98 2.32
CA GLN A 176 -4.96 -24.10 2.16
C GLN A 176 -4.71 -22.71 2.76
N GLN A 177 -4.17 -22.66 3.99
CA GLN A 177 -3.79 -21.38 4.63
C GLN A 177 -2.70 -20.65 3.85
N ALA A 178 -1.69 -21.37 3.34
CA ALA A 178 -0.65 -20.78 2.51
C ALA A 178 -1.19 -20.26 1.17
N GLN A 179 -2.23 -20.90 0.61
CA GLN A 179 -2.90 -20.44 -0.61
C GLN A 179 -3.75 -19.19 -0.36
N GLU A 180 -4.49 -19.13 0.75
CA GLU A 180 -5.25 -17.93 1.15
C GLU A 180 -4.32 -16.74 1.38
N GLY A 181 -3.22 -16.95 2.12
CA GLY A 181 -2.21 -15.90 2.31
C GLY A 181 -1.60 -15.43 1.00
N ARG A 182 -1.26 -16.35 0.09
CA ARG A 182 -0.68 -15.99 -1.22
C ARG A 182 -1.68 -15.27 -2.13
N ARG A 183 -2.98 -15.59 -2.06
CA ARG A 183 -4.03 -14.85 -2.77
C ARG A 183 -4.22 -13.44 -2.23
N ALA A 184 -4.29 -13.30 -0.90
CA ALA A 184 -4.39 -12.01 -0.25
C ALA A 184 -3.18 -11.12 -0.59
N GLU A 185 -1.97 -11.72 -0.63
CA GLU A 185 -0.75 -11.02 -1.00
C GLU A 185 -0.75 -10.56 -2.46
N LEU A 186 -1.19 -11.41 -3.40
CA LEU A 186 -1.33 -11.02 -4.81
C LEU A 186 -2.38 -9.91 -5.02
N GLN A 187 -3.49 -9.97 -4.28
CA GLN A 187 -4.51 -8.91 -4.31
C GLN A 187 -3.98 -7.60 -3.74
N ALA A 188 -3.27 -7.65 -2.60
CA ALA A 188 -2.67 -6.47 -1.99
C ALA A 188 -1.61 -5.84 -2.90
N GLN A 189 -0.79 -6.65 -3.58
CA GLN A 189 0.15 -6.17 -4.60
C GLN A 189 -0.57 -5.53 -5.78
N ALA A 190 -1.64 -6.13 -6.31
CA ALA A 190 -2.40 -5.56 -7.42
C ALA A 190 -3.00 -4.18 -7.07
N VAL A 191 -3.51 -4.03 -5.84
CA VAL A 191 -3.99 -2.74 -5.32
C VAL A 191 -2.84 -1.76 -5.15
N ALA A 192 -1.72 -2.19 -4.57
CA ALA A 192 -0.55 -1.32 -4.39
C ALA A 192 0.02 -0.84 -5.74
N ASP A 193 0.11 -1.73 -6.73
CA ASP A 193 0.54 -1.41 -8.09
C ASP A 193 -0.40 -0.40 -8.75
N LEU A 194 -1.72 -0.57 -8.58
CA LEU A 194 -2.72 0.36 -9.08
C LEU A 194 -2.56 1.76 -8.44
N LEU A 195 -2.39 1.81 -7.11
CA LEU A 195 -2.19 3.06 -6.37
C LEU A 195 -0.85 3.74 -6.70
N ALA A 196 0.16 2.96 -7.10
CA ALA A 196 1.48 3.45 -7.49
C ALA A 196 1.60 3.78 -8.98
N ASP A 197 0.59 3.46 -9.81
CA ASP A 197 0.63 3.73 -11.24
C ASP A 197 0.64 5.25 -11.48
N PRO A 198 1.69 5.82 -12.12
CA PRO A 198 1.76 7.25 -12.39
C PRO A 198 0.69 7.75 -13.38
N ARG A 199 -0.02 6.85 -14.06
CA ARG A 199 -1.17 7.15 -14.91
C ARG A 199 -2.51 6.96 -14.20
N ALA A 200 -2.51 6.56 -12.93
CA ALA A 200 -3.74 6.45 -12.17
C ALA A 200 -4.41 7.82 -12.04
N GLU A 201 -5.68 7.87 -12.41
CA GLU A 201 -6.54 9.03 -12.23
C GLU A 201 -7.38 8.82 -10.97
N VAL A 202 -7.41 9.81 -10.08
CA VAL A 202 -8.25 9.77 -8.88
C VAL A 202 -9.47 10.65 -9.08
N VAL A 203 -10.62 10.01 -9.18
CA VAL A 203 -11.94 10.66 -9.28
C VAL A 203 -12.66 10.56 -7.95
N ARG A 204 -13.46 11.58 -7.63
CA ARG A 204 -14.22 11.66 -6.37
C ARG A 204 -15.62 12.16 -6.63
N ALA A 205 -16.58 11.67 -5.86
CA ALA A 205 -17.95 12.15 -5.84
C ALA A 205 -18.49 12.15 -4.40
N ASP A 206 -19.36 13.10 -4.11
CA ASP A 206 -20.14 13.11 -2.88
C ASP A 206 -21.24 12.05 -2.97
N VAL A 207 -21.50 11.37 -1.86
CA VAL A 207 -22.61 10.43 -1.72
C VAL A 207 -23.78 11.17 -1.07
N GLU A 208 -25.00 10.87 -1.51
CA GLU A 208 -26.20 11.35 -0.82
C GLU A 208 -26.18 10.91 0.65
N GLY A 209 -26.44 11.82 1.58
CA GLY A 209 -26.28 11.57 3.02
C GLY A 209 -24.94 12.03 3.62
N GLY A 210 -24.01 12.54 2.80
CA GLY A 210 -22.77 13.19 3.27
C GLY A 210 -21.53 12.28 3.28
N GLY A 211 -21.62 11.12 2.65
CA GLY A 211 -20.48 10.23 2.40
C GLY A 211 -19.58 10.70 1.25
N THR A 212 -18.54 9.94 0.98
CA THR A 212 -17.59 10.20 -0.11
C THR A 212 -17.25 8.91 -0.84
N ALA A 213 -17.27 8.97 -2.16
CA ALA A 213 -16.79 7.92 -3.04
C ALA A 213 -15.50 8.35 -3.75
N VAL A 214 -14.57 7.42 -3.88
CA VAL A 214 -13.27 7.60 -4.54
C VAL A 214 -13.05 6.45 -5.51
N GLY A 215 -12.68 6.79 -6.74
CA GLY A 215 -12.23 5.86 -7.76
C GLY A 215 -10.77 6.12 -8.10
N VAL A 216 -9.95 5.08 -8.12
CA VAL A 216 -8.59 5.13 -8.68
C VAL A 216 -8.60 4.32 -9.98
N LEU A 217 -8.46 5.01 -11.09
CA LEU A 217 -8.66 4.48 -12.45
C LEU A 217 -7.31 4.37 -13.16
N ALA A 218 -6.89 3.18 -13.60
CA ALA A 218 -5.65 3.05 -14.37
C ALA A 218 -5.72 1.91 -15.38
N GLY A 219 -5.50 2.22 -16.66
CA GLY A 219 -5.43 1.23 -17.73
C GLY A 219 -6.73 0.44 -17.88
N ASP A 220 -6.68 -0.84 -17.54
CA ASP A 220 -7.78 -1.81 -17.56
C ASP A 220 -8.36 -2.12 -16.17
N ARG A 221 -7.95 -1.37 -15.15
CA ARG A 221 -8.31 -1.61 -13.75
C ARG A 221 -8.85 -0.36 -13.07
N ALA A 222 -9.74 -0.58 -12.12
CA ALA A 222 -10.15 0.47 -11.20
C ALA A 222 -10.36 -0.07 -9.79
N LEU A 223 -10.02 0.75 -8.81
CA LEU A 223 -10.38 0.55 -7.40
C LEU A 223 -11.47 1.56 -7.07
N PHE A 224 -12.61 1.05 -6.61
CA PHE A 224 -13.69 1.84 -6.05
C PHE A 224 -13.69 1.70 -4.53
N THR A 225 -13.88 2.81 -3.82
CA THR A 225 -14.24 2.82 -2.41
C THR A 225 -15.28 3.90 -2.14
N ALA A 226 -16.21 3.62 -1.24
CA ALA A 226 -17.11 4.64 -0.72
C ALA A 226 -17.33 4.45 0.78
N THR A 227 -17.53 5.55 1.49
CA THR A 227 -17.77 5.60 2.94
C THR A 227 -18.91 6.57 3.24
N GLY A 228 -19.65 6.33 4.32
CA GLY A 228 -20.81 7.14 4.68
C GLY A 228 -22.03 6.84 3.81
N LEU A 229 -22.15 5.58 3.37
CA LEU A 229 -23.34 5.06 2.70
C LEU A 229 -24.42 4.70 3.73
N ASP A 230 -25.68 4.86 3.35
CA ASP A 230 -26.80 4.33 4.13
C ASP A 230 -26.84 2.79 4.08
N GLU A 231 -27.49 2.15 5.04
CA GLU A 231 -27.62 0.68 5.00
C GLU A 231 -28.55 0.28 3.83
N PRO A 232 -28.12 -0.62 2.91
CA PRO A 232 -28.87 -0.94 1.69
C PRO A 232 -30.22 -1.62 1.97
N GLY A 233 -30.38 -2.20 3.18
CA GLY A 233 -31.58 -2.88 3.63
C GLY A 233 -31.52 -4.40 3.47
N ALA A 234 -32.43 -5.11 4.14
CA ALA A 234 -32.39 -6.56 4.22
C ALA A 234 -32.49 -7.24 2.84
N GLY A 235 -31.49 -8.05 2.50
CA GLY A 235 -31.43 -8.79 1.23
C GLY A 235 -31.05 -7.91 0.03
N GLN A 236 -30.57 -6.70 0.27
CA GLN A 236 -29.98 -5.81 -0.72
C GLN A 236 -28.48 -5.63 -0.41
N GLU A 237 -27.71 -5.43 -1.46
CA GLU A 237 -26.27 -5.15 -1.42
C GLU A 237 -25.96 -4.03 -2.40
N TYR A 238 -24.81 -3.40 -2.25
CA TYR A 238 -24.33 -2.47 -3.26
C TYR A 238 -23.75 -3.23 -4.44
N GLN A 239 -24.06 -2.80 -5.66
CA GLN A 239 -23.47 -3.35 -6.87
C GLN A 239 -22.74 -2.27 -7.65
N LEU A 240 -21.51 -2.58 -8.04
CA LEU A 240 -20.67 -1.79 -8.93
C LEU A 240 -21.01 -2.12 -10.40
N TRP A 241 -21.10 -1.07 -11.21
CA TRP A 241 -21.28 -1.11 -12.64
C TRP A 241 -20.15 -0.36 -13.34
N VAL A 242 -19.65 -0.94 -14.43
CA VAL A 242 -18.78 -0.23 -15.38
C VAL A 242 -19.68 0.33 -16.47
N ILE A 243 -19.72 1.66 -16.61
CA ILE A 243 -20.49 2.35 -17.63
C ILE A 243 -19.59 2.57 -18.84
N ARG A 244 -19.86 1.83 -19.91
CA ARG A 244 -19.14 1.92 -21.19
C ARG A 244 -20.09 2.32 -22.29
N ASP A 245 -19.77 3.40 -23.02
CA ASP A 245 -20.60 3.93 -24.10
C ASP A 245 -22.07 4.19 -23.68
N GLY A 246 -22.30 4.49 -22.40
CA GLY A 246 -23.63 4.71 -21.81
C GLY A 246 -24.38 3.44 -21.39
N GLU A 247 -23.79 2.26 -21.57
CA GLU A 247 -24.35 0.97 -21.11
C GLU A 247 -23.73 0.56 -19.78
N ALA A 248 -24.56 0.09 -18.83
CA ALA A 248 -24.12 -0.38 -17.53
C ALA A 248 -23.81 -1.88 -17.57
N LEU A 249 -22.54 -2.23 -17.41
CA LEU A 249 -22.06 -3.62 -17.35
C LEU A 249 -21.95 -4.07 -15.88
N PRO A 250 -22.54 -5.21 -15.49
CA PRO A 250 -22.43 -5.73 -14.13
C PRO A 250 -21.00 -6.14 -13.83
N ASP A 251 -20.49 -5.75 -12.66
CA ASP A 251 -19.11 -6.04 -12.26
C ASP A 251 -19.03 -6.76 -10.90
N ALA A 252 -19.21 -6.05 -9.79
CA ALA A 252 -19.00 -6.58 -8.46
C ALA A 252 -20.19 -6.31 -7.52
N VAL A 253 -20.58 -7.31 -6.74
CA VAL A 253 -21.46 -7.13 -5.57
C VAL A 253 -20.57 -6.88 -4.36
N MET A 254 -20.80 -5.78 -3.66
CA MET A 254 -19.99 -5.30 -2.56
C MET A 254 -20.77 -5.41 -1.26
N GLN A 255 -20.14 -6.00 -0.25
CA GLN A 255 -20.68 -6.06 1.10
C GLN A 255 -20.44 -4.74 1.80
N ASP A 256 -21.47 -4.23 2.47
CA ASP A 256 -21.33 -3.08 3.35
C ASP A 256 -20.66 -3.49 4.68
N GLU A 257 -19.54 -2.84 4.99
CA GLU A 257 -18.86 -2.95 6.27
C GLU A 257 -18.97 -1.62 7.03
N ALA A 258 -20.09 -1.43 7.73
CA ALA A 258 -20.37 -0.25 8.55
C ALA A 258 -20.42 1.07 7.74
N GLY A 259 -21.19 1.07 6.64
CA GLY A 259 -21.34 2.21 5.75
C GLY A 259 -20.15 2.41 4.81
N ALA A 260 -19.33 1.38 4.62
CA ALA A 260 -18.16 1.40 3.75
C ALA A 260 -18.16 0.19 2.80
N VAL A 261 -17.85 0.45 1.53
CA VAL A 261 -17.72 -0.58 0.49
C VAL A 261 -16.43 -0.39 -0.30
N GLN A 262 -15.93 -1.49 -0.85
CA GLN A 262 -14.75 -1.51 -1.70
C GLN A 262 -14.89 -2.57 -2.79
N ALA A 263 -14.43 -2.25 -4.01
CA ALA A 263 -14.26 -3.21 -5.09
C ALA A 263 -13.05 -2.89 -5.94
N VAL A 264 -12.39 -3.94 -6.45
CA VAL A 264 -11.39 -3.82 -7.51
C VAL A 264 -11.96 -4.50 -8.74
N THR A 265 -12.00 -3.78 -9.86
CA THR A 265 -12.47 -4.28 -11.15
C THR A 265 -11.30 -4.38 -12.13
N ASP A 266 -11.24 -5.50 -12.85
CA ASP A 266 -10.39 -5.71 -14.03
C ASP A 266 -11.19 -5.51 -15.35
N GLY A 267 -12.45 -5.07 -15.25
CA GLY A 267 -13.35 -4.83 -16.38
C GLY A 267 -13.34 -3.39 -16.89
N TYR A 268 -12.61 -2.50 -16.22
CA TYR A 268 -12.51 -1.08 -16.54
C TYR A 268 -11.73 -0.86 -17.84
N GLN A 269 -12.04 0.21 -18.57
CA GLN A 269 -11.22 0.75 -19.65
C GLN A 269 -11.16 2.27 -19.54
N ALA A 270 -10.04 2.85 -19.99
CA ALA A 270 -9.86 4.30 -19.99
C ALA A 270 -11.03 5.01 -20.72
N GLY A 271 -11.73 5.87 -19.99
CA GLY A 271 -12.92 6.59 -20.46
C GLY A 271 -14.24 6.02 -19.95
N ASP A 272 -14.26 4.81 -19.38
CA ASP A 272 -15.44 4.28 -18.71
C ASP A 272 -15.73 5.09 -17.43
N ALA A 273 -17.00 5.18 -17.05
CA ALA A 273 -17.42 5.66 -15.74
C ALA A 273 -17.74 4.47 -14.82
N LEU A 274 -17.71 4.69 -13.51
CA LEU A 274 -18.18 3.73 -12.51
C LEU A 274 -19.49 4.23 -11.92
N ALA A 275 -20.43 3.33 -11.68
CA ALA A 275 -21.67 3.65 -10.98
C ALA A 275 -21.95 2.60 -9.90
N VAL A 276 -22.62 3.02 -8.82
CA VAL A 276 -23.06 2.11 -7.76
C VAL A 276 -24.55 2.27 -7.54
N THR A 277 -25.25 1.15 -7.43
CA THR A 277 -26.67 1.08 -7.12
C THR A 277 -26.93 0.11 -5.97
N VAL A 278 -28.12 0.18 -5.38
CA VAL A 278 -28.61 -0.81 -4.40
C VAL A 278 -29.36 -1.89 -5.17
N GLU A 279 -28.91 -3.13 -5.06
CA GLU A 279 -29.42 -4.27 -5.83
C GLU A 279 -29.71 -5.47 -4.92
N PRO A 280 -30.46 -6.48 -5.38
CA PRO A 280 -30.59 -7.73 -4.65
C PRO A 280 -29.22 -8.35 -4.35
N ALA A 281 -29.07 -9.01 -3.20
CA ALA A 281 -27.81 -9.64 -2.81
C ALA A 281 -27.28 -10.71 -3.80
N SER A 282 -28.13 -11.20 -4.70
CA SER A 282 -27.72 -12.06 -5.82
C SER A 282 -27.01 -11.34 -6.97
N GLY A 283 -26.99 -10.01 -6.94
CA GLY A 283 -26.68 -9.13 -8.06
C GLY A 283 -27.83 -9.03 -9.07
N SER A 284 -27.67 -8.06 -9.98
CA SER A 284 -28.53 -7.79 -11.12
C SER A 284 -27.71 -7.81 -12.42
N GLN A 285 -28.38 -8.05 -13.56
CA GLN A 285 -27.76 -7.98 -14.89
C GLN A 285 -27.84 -6.59 -15.52
N SER A 286 -28.71 -5.73 -14.97
CA SER A 286 -28.87 -4.32 -15.31
C SER A 286 -29.31 -3.58 -14.04
N PRO A 287 -28.98 -2.29 -13.88
CA PRO A 287 -29.43 -1.50 -12.74
C PRO A 287 -30.94 -1.58 -12.51
N THR A 288 -31.37 -1.87 -11.28
CA THR A 288 -32.78 -1.89 -10.90
C THR A 288 -33.18 -0.68 -10.05
N SER A 289 -32.20 0.02 -9.48
CA SER A 289 -32.38 1.27 -8.73
C SER A 289 -31.59 2.43 -9.34
N GLU A 290 -31.88 3.65 -8.87
CA GLU A 290 -31.10 4.83 -9.25
C GLU A 290 -29.68 4.75 -8.67
N PRO A 291 -28.67 5.25 -9.41
CA PRO A 291 -27.30 5.23 -8.93
C PRO A 291 -27.14 6.16 -7.72
N VAL A 292 -26.63 5.61 -6.62
CA VAL A 292 -26.26 6.38 -5.43
C VAL A 292 -24.95 7.14 -5.62
N VAL A 293 -24.10 6.64 -6.53
CA VAL A 293 -22.80 7.22 -6.87
C VAL A 293 -22.55 7.04 -8.36
N VAL A 294 -22.02 8.07 -8.99
CA VAL A 294 -21.43 8.00 -10.34
C VAL A 294 -20.07 8.71 -10.31
N LEU A 295 -19.04 8.00 -10.74
CA LEU A 295 -17.68 8.51 -10.90
C LEU A 295 -17.30 8.45 -12.38
N ALA A 296 -17.21 9.62 -13.02
CA ALA A 296 -16.74 9.73 -14.39
C ALA A 296 -15.30 10.25 -14.43
N PRO A 297 -14.47 9.78 -15.37
CA PRO A 297 -13.14 10.32 -15.59
C PRO A 297 -13.23 11.79 -16.00
N VAL A 298 -12.22 12.57 -15.64
CA VAL A 298 -12.16 13.99 -16.01
C VAL A 298 -12.00 14.11 -17.52
N ALA A 299 -12.90 14.85 -18.16
CA ALA A 299 -12.79 15.12 -19.59
C ALA A 299 -11.44 15.83 -19.86
N SER A 300 -10.58 15.18 -20.64
CA SER A 300 -9.30 15.73 -21.11
C SER A 300 -9.49 16.78 -22.21
#